data_AF-A0A971UW47-F1
#
_entry.id   AF-A0A971UW47-F1
#
_cell.length_a   1.000
_cell.length_b   1.000
_cell.length_c   1.000
_cell.angle_alpha   90.00
_cell.angle_beta   90.00
_cell.angle_gamma   90.00
#
_symmetry.space_group_name_H-M   'P 1'
#
loop_
_entity.id
_entity.type
_entity.pdbx_description
1 polymer ?
#
loop_
_entity_poly.entity_id
_entity_poly.type
_entity_poly.pdbx_seq_one_letter_code
_entity_poly.pdbx_strand_id
1 'polypeptide(L)'
;MSEIVNTTDLHKVDIFAKLVLGKKVLADTDTLWQEEYTNGVATGNKRSFRIYIINDGSVPAEQPVPGSPVICLKLCKRVIEPDYPRNTLVCTSKSRITHRYQLILLVEYENGNFDVITLPRNLSNRLQYDPATTKAFVDSTVIDTMGIPVLQHQNQAVPNETLTIVSEGVNNYTSFEYTVSIPYSMFEPKIKHCYLEDPGLQSFILLKCFRYDIEVLDTFLVSTSPTESVWTTIVEITTTEDIIDKLGIDQDIIVYGKPEDYCCKH
;
A
#
# COMPACT_ATOMS: atom_id res chain seq x y z
N MET A 1 11.37 23.98 -63.75
CA MET A 1 9.96 24.09 -63.32
C MET A 1 9.87 23.41 -61.98
N SER A 2 9.64 24.18 -60.92
CA SER A 2 9.43 23.69 -59.56
C SER A 2 8.07 22.99 -59.48
N GLU A 3 8.07 21.70 -59.19
CA GLU A 3 6.84 21.02 -58.76
C GLU A 3 6.44 21.57 -57.40
N ILE A 4 5.39 22.40 -57.40
CA ILE A 4 4.70 22.82 -56.20
C ILE A 4 3.94 21.58 -55.72
N VAL A 5 4.51 20.86 -54.77
CA VAL A 5 3.86 19.74 -54.08
C VAL A 5 2.63 20.32 -53.37
N ASN A 6 1.45 20.03 -53.90
CA ASN A 6 0.19 20.42 -53.30
C ASN A 6 0.01 19.63 -51.99
N THR A 7 0.22 20.30 -50.86
CA THR A 7 0.15 19.74 -49.49
C THR A 7 -1.27 19.41 -49.02
N THR A 8 -2.24 19.33 -49.93
CA THR A 8 -3.68 19.24 -49.63
C THR A 8 -4.15 17.86 -49.19
N ASP A 9 -3.34 16.80 -49.34
CA ASP A 9 -3.74 15.41 -49.07
C ASP A 9 -3.04 14.78 -47.84
N LEU A 10 -2.39 15.60 -46.99
CA LEU A 10 -1.77 15.13 -45.74
C LEU A 10 -2.79 15.13 -44.60
N HIS A 11 -2.95 14.00 -43.91
CA HIS A 11 -3.74 13.93 -42.68
C HIS A 11 -2.81 14.10 -41.47
N LYS A 12 -3.10 15.08 -40.61
CA LYS A 12 -2.35 15.31 -39.37
C LYS A 12 -2.79 14.27 -38.33
N VAL A 13 -1.87 13.41 -37.93
CA VAL A 13 -2.02 12.56 -36.73
C VAL A 13 -1.33 13.27 -35.58
N ASP A 14 -2.05 13.49 -34.49
CA ASP A 14 -1.53 14.10 -33.27
C ASP A 14 -1.27 13.02 -32.23
N ILE A 15 -0.01 12.89 -31.78
CA ILE A 15 0.40 11.87 -30.80
C ILE A 15 0.91 12.59 -29.55
N PHE A 16 0.13 12.48 -28.48
CA PHE A 16 0.56 12.89 -27.14
C PHE A 16 1.36 11.76 -26.51
N ALA A 17 2.66 11.97 -26.32
CA ALA A 17 3.55 11.00 -25.69
C ALA A 17 4.27 11.64 -24.51
N LYS A 18 4.68 10.81 -23.54
CA LYS A 18 5.48 11.26 -22.41
C LYS A 18 6.91 10.79 -22.57
N LEU A 19 7.85 11.74 -22.62
CA LEU A 19 9.25 11.42 -22.53
C LEU A 19 9.57 11.08 -21.07
N VAL A 20 9.96 9.83 -20.82
CA VAL A 20 10.46 9.42 -19.50
C VAL A 20 11.87 9.98 -19.31
N LEU A 21 12.01 10.93 -18.41
CA LEU A 21 13.25 11.59 -18.06
C LEU A 21 14.09 10.77 -17.06
N GLY A 22 13.41 10.00 -16.22
CA GLY A 22 14.05 9.13 -15.24
C GLY A 22 13.05 8.13 -14.68
N LYS A 23 13.57 6.98 -14.23
CA LYS A 23 12.78 5.91 -13.62
C LYS A 23 13.50 5.37 -12.40
N LYS A 24 12.76 5.07 -11.33
CA LYS A 24 13.22 4.21 -10.25
C LYS A 24 12.31 2.98 -10.16
N VAL A 25 12.92 1.82 -9.95
CA VAL A 25 12.21 0.59 -9.58
C VAL A 25 12.63 0.25 -8.15
N LEU A 26 11.65 0.13 -7.27
CA LEU A 26 11.77 -0.49 -5.97
C LEU A 26 11.16 -1.89 -6.12
N ALA A 27 12.00 -2.89 -6.33
CA ALA A 27 11.54 -4.27 -6.51
C ALA A 27 11.26 -4.92 -5.16
N ASP A 28 10.30 -5.84 -5.12
CA ASP A 28 10.00 -6.68 -3.94
C ASP A 28 9.82 -5.86 -2.64
N THR A 29 9.17 -4.69 -2.73
CA THR A 29 9.05 -3.75 -1.59
C THR A 29 7.97 -4.21 -0.62
N ASP A 30 8.31 -4.38 0.66
CA ASP A 30 7.33 -4.62 1.71
C ASP A 30 6.41 -3.40 1.89
N THR A 31 5.14 -3.58 1.55
CA THR A 31 4.12 -2.52 1.63
C THR A 31 3.35 -2.58 2.95
N LEU A 32 3.17 -3.78 3.51
CA LEU A 32 2.63 -4.01 4.85
C LEU A 32 3.68 -4.70 5.71
N TRP A 33 4.02 -4.08 6.83
CA TRP A 33 4.98 -4.56 7.81
C TRP A 33 4.69 -3.86 9.14
N GLN A 34 5.38 -4.26 10.19
CA GLN A 34 5.43 -3.49 11.43
C GLN A 34 6.88 -3.41 11.89
N GLU A 35 7.22 -2.40 12.67
CA GLU A 35 8.59 -2.21 13.12
C GLU A 35 8.91 -3.20 14.25
N GLU A 36 10.14 -3.70 14.28
CA GLU A 36 10.66 -4.48 15.40
C GLU A 36 11.04 -3.54 16.55
N TYR A 37 10.61 -3.90 17.76
CA TYR A 37 10.91 -3.15 18.98
C TYR A 37 11.72 -4.02 19.94
N THR A 38 12.79 -3.45 20.48
CA THR A 38 13.58 -4.07 21.55
C THR A 38 13.54 -3.15 22.76
N ASN A 39 13.07 -3.66 23.91
CA ASN A 39 12.92 -2.87 25.15
C ASN A 39 12.11 -1.57 24.97
N GLY A 40 11.06 -1.61 24.14
CA GLY A 40 10.20 -0.45 23.86
C GLY A 40 10.82 0.59 22.91
N VAL A 41 11.99 0.31 22.34
CA VAL A 41 12.65 1.19 21.37
C VAL A 41 12.57 0.57 19.98
N ALA A 42 12.11 1.38 19.03
CA ALA A 42 12.04 1.07 17.60
C ALA A 42 13.46 0.79 17.05
N THR A 43 13.65 -0.35 16.40
CA THR A 43 14.96 -0.79 15.89
C THR A 43 15.25 -0.35 14.46
N GLY A 44 14.23 0.11 13.72
CA GLY A 44 14.31 0.39 12.28
C GLY A 44 14.19 -0.86 11.38
N ASN A 45 14.12 -2.06 11.96
CA ASN A 45 13.95 -3.30 11.20
C ASN A 45 12.47 -3.60 10.93
N LYS A 46 12.20 -4.14 9.73
CA LYS A 46 10.88 -4.65 9.36
C LYS A 46 10.67 -6.05 9.91
N ARG A 47 9.49 -6.30 10.46
CA ARG A 47 8.96 -7.64 10.74
C ARG A 47 7.58 -7.80 10.07
N SER A 48 7.17 -9.04 9.85
CA SER A 48 5.84 -9.38 9.35
C SER A 48 4.76 -8.71 10.20
N PHE A 49 3.68 -8.26 9.56
CA PHE A 49 2.58 -7.60 10.23
C PHE A 49 1.78 -8.64 11.02
N ARG A 50 1.90 -8.61 12.34
CA ARG A 50 1.29 -9.59 13.24
C ARG A 50 -0.06 -9.07 13.72
N ILE A 51 -1.08 -9.90 13.55
CA ILE A 51 -2.43 -9.67 14.07
C ILE A 51 -2.86 -10.85 14.94
N TYR A 52 -3.80 -10.59 15.84
CA TYR A 52 -4.41 -11.59 16.72
C TYR A 52 -5.89 -11.66 16.39
N ILE A 53 -6.29 -12.60 15.52
CA ILE A 53 -7.69 -12.74 15.09
C ILE A 53 -8.50 -13.39 16.21
N ILE A 54 -9.64 -12.82 16.59
CA ILE A 54 -10.51 -13.40 17.62
C ILE A 54 -11.06 -14.74 17.13
N ASN A 55 -10.95 -15.77 17.96
CA ASN A 55 -11.47 -17.10 17.63
C ASN A 55 -12.99 -17.08 17.55
N ASP A 56 -13.56 -17.85 16.62
CA ASP A 56 -15.01 -17.89 16.43
C ASP A 56 -15.70 -18.42 17.70
N GLY A 57 -16.68 -17.66 18.20
CA GLY A 57 -17.38 -17.95 19.45
C GLY A 57 -16.63 -17.58 20.74
N SER A 58 -15.39 -17.06 20.67
CA SER A 58 -14.72 -16.46 21.84
C SER A 58 -15.17 -15.01 22.02
N VAL A 59 -15.49 -14.64 23.26
CA VAL A 59 -15.87 -13.28 23.64
C VAL A 59 -15.12 -12.88 24.91
N PRO A 60 -14.83 -11.58 25.12
CA PRO A 60 -14.18 -11.14 26.34
C PRO A 60 -14.95 -11.55 27.60
N ALA A 61 -14.26 -12.20 28.52
CA ALA A 61 -14.76 -12.60 29.83
C ALA A 61 -13.59 -12.87 30.79
N GLU A 62 -13.87 -13.03 32.09
CA GLU A 62 -12.86 -13.46 33.07
C GLU A 62 -12.29 -14.86 32.77
N GLN A 63 -13.14 -15.73 32.23
CA GLN A 63 -12.80 -17.08 31.77
C GLN A 63 -13.43 -17.29 30.38
N PRO A 64 -12.82 -16.77 29.31
CA PRO A 64 -13.40 -16.85 27.98
C PRO A 64 -13.38 -18.29 27.48
N VAL A 65 -14.44 -18.66 26.77
CA VAL A 65 -14.45 -19.91 26.01
C VAL A 65 -13.37 -19.84 24.91
N PRO A 66 -12.62 -20.93 24.64
CA PRO A 66 -11.58 -20.96 23.61
C PRO A 66 -12.05 -20.55 22.20
N GLY A 67 -13.32 -20.81 21.89
CA GLY A 67 -13.83 -20.67 20.54
C GLY A 67 -13.17 -21.67 19.58
N SER A 68 -13.38 -21.44 18.28
CA SER A 68 -12.73 -22.19 17.20
C SER A 68 -11.62 -21.34 16.60
N PRO A 69 -10.36 -21.80 16.61
CA PRO A 69 -9.24 -21.02 16.07
C PRO A 69 -9.28 -20.94 14.55
N VAL A 70 -8.47 -20.02 14.01
CA VAL A 70 -8.31 -19.85 12.57
C VAL A 70 -7.46 -21.01 12.03
N ILE A 71 -7.95 -21.67 10.98
CA ILE A 71 -7.19 -22.73 10.29
C ILE A 71 -6.57 -22.23 8.99
N CYS A 72 -7.23 -21.28 8.32
CA CYS A 72 -6.79 -20.74 7.05
C CYS A 72 -7.19 -19.26 6.91
N LEU A 73 -6.30 -18.48 6.31
CA LEU A 73 -6.53 -17.08 6.00
C LEU A 73 -6.08 -16.80 4.57
N LYS A 74 -6.93 -16.15 3.79
CA LYS A 74 -6.64 -15.81 2.39
C LYS A 74 -6.90 -14.34 2.10
N LEU A 75 -5.96 -13.68 1.44
CA LEU A 75 -6.19 -12.34 0.90
C LEU A 75 -7.06 -12.42 -0.35
N CYS A 76 -8.29 -11.93 -0.25
CA CYS A 76 -9.27 -11.94 -1.33
C CYS A 76 -9.12 -10.73 -2.24
N LYS A 77 -8.93 -9.55 -1.65
CA LYS A 77 -8.87 -8.30 -2.40
C LYS A 77 -8.04 -7.26 -1.67
N ARG A 78 -7.25 -6.52 -2.44
CA ARG A 78 -6.70 -5.23 -2.01
C ARG A 78 -7.53 -4.12 -2.63
N VAL A 79 -8.05 -3.22 -1.80
CA VAL A 79 -8.82 -2.05 -2.25
C VAL A 79 -7.91 -0.85 -2.15
N ILE A 80 -7.56 -0.26 -3.29
CA ILE A 80 -6.76 0.97 -3.33
C ILE A 80 -7.73 2.16 -3.22
N GLU A 81 -7.41 3.14 -2.37
CA GLU A 81 -8.24 4.33 -2.24
C GLU A 81 -8.25 5.14 -3.54
N PRO A 82 -9.36 5.87 -3.84
CA PRO A 82 -9.39 6.81 -4.95
C PRO A 82 -8.21 7.79 -4.89
N ASP A 83 -7.70 8.19 -6.05
CA ASP A 83 -6.56 9.09 -6.20
C ASP A 83 -5.19 8.54 -5.72
N TYR A 84 -5.13 7.26 -5.33
CA TYR A 84 -3.89 6.56 -5.00
C TYR A 84 -3.53 5.47 -6.04
N PRO A 85 -2.24 5.13 -6.18
CA PRO A 85 -1.08 5.75 -5.53
C PRO A 85 -0.81 7.17 -6.06
N ARG A 86 -0.34 8.05 -5.18
CA ARG A 86 -0.04 9.45 -5.48
C ARG A 86 1.45 9.71 -5.37
N ASN A 87 1.98 10.51 -6.29
CA ASN A 87 3.32 11.06 -6.16
C ASN A 87 3.23 12.54 -5.78
N THR A 88 4.12 12.99 -4.92
CA THR A 88 4.36 14.40 -4.63
C THR A 88 5.83 14.70 -4.92
N LEU A 89 6.06 15.57 -5.90
CA LEU A 89 7.40 16.05 -6.25
C LEU A 89 7.82 17.12 -5.22
N VAL A 90 8.85 16.84 -4.43
CA VAL A 90 9.31 17.74 -3.37
C VAL A 90 10.53 18.51 -3.87
N CYS A 91 10.25 19.68 -4.45
CA CYS A 91 11.25 20.57 -5.05
C CYS A 91 12.17 19.80 -6.01
N THR A 92 13.46 20.15 -6.01
CA THR A 92 14.54 19.50 -6.78
C THR A 92 15.25 18.39 -5.99
N SER A 93 14.64 17.89 -4.90
CA SER A 93 15.29 16.95 -3.98
C SER A 93 14.87 15.49 -4.18
N LYS A 94 13.56 15.21 -4.10
CA LYS A 94 13.02 13.86 -4.04
C LYS A 94 11.59 13.80 -4.52
N SER A 95 11.21 12.63 -5.02
CA SER A 95 9.83 12.23 -5.22
C SER A 95 9.35 11.49 -3.96
N ARG A 96 8.11 11.77 -3.54
CA ARG A 96 7.45 11.04 -2.46
C ARG A 96 6.22 10.33 -3.01
N ILE A 97 6.24 9.01 -2.93
CA ILE A 97 5.10 8.16 -3.27
C ILE A 97 4.33 7.88 -1.99
N THR A 98 3.02 8.08 -2.04
CA THR A 98 2.08 7.67 -1.00
C THR A 98 1.09 6.69 -1.61
N HIS A 99 0.87 5.58 -0.94
CA HIS A 99 -0.04 4.52 -1.37
C HIS A 99 -0.99 4.18 -0.23
N ARG A 100 -2.29 4.41 -0.45
CA ARG A 100 -3.34 4.07 0.50
C ARG A 100 -4.18 2.89 0.04
N TYR A 101 -4.37 1.93 0.93
CA TYR A 101 -5.13 0.73 0.61
C TYR A 101 -5.72 0.04 1.84
N GLN A 102 -6.66 -0.87 1.59
CA GLN A 102 -7.24 -1.80 2.53
C GLN A 102 -7.00 -3.23 2.05
N LEU A 103 -7.00 -4.18 2.97
CA LEU A 103 -6.92 -5.61 2.69
C LEU A 103 -8.20 -6.29 3.15
N ILE A 104 -8.85 -7.04 2.27
CA ILE A 104 -10.02 -7.86 2.57
C ILE A 104 -9.57 -9.31 2.63
N LEU A 105 -9.64 -9.88 3.82
CA LEU A 105 -9.24 -11.24 4.14
C LEU A 105 -10.47 -12.11 4.33
N LEU A 106 -10.42 -13.34 3.82
CA LEU A 106 -11.37 -14.41 4.14
C LEU A 106 -10.70 -15.34 5.16
N VAL A 107 -11.39 -15.53 6.29
CA VAL A 107 -10.95 -16.37 7.41
C VAL A 107 -11.79 -17.64 7.41
N GLU A 108 -11.14 -18.78 7.58
CA GLU A 108 -11.78 -20.07 7.87
C GLU A 108 -11.39 -20.51 9.27
N TYR A 109 -12.37 -20.92 10.07
CA TYR A 109 -12.18 -21.43 11.43
C TYR A 109 -12.29 -22.95 11.46
N GLU A 110 -11.73 -23.59 12.49
CA GLU A 110 -11.75 -25.06 12.64
C GLU A 110 -13.15 -25.70 12.63
N ASN A 111 -14.18 -24.96 13.04
CA ASN A 111 -15.57 -25.43 13.02
C ASN A 111 -16.23 -25.36 11.64
N GLY A 112 -15.50 -24.93 10.60
CA GLY A 112 -15.99 -24.76 9.24
C GLY A 112 -16.75 -23.45 8.99
N ASN A 113 -16.80 -22.54 9.97
CA ASN A 113 -17.34 -21.19 9.76
C ASN A 113 -16.35 -20.33 8.99
N PHE A 114 -16.90 -19.35 8.26
CA PHE A 114 -16.14 -18.36 7.52
C PHE A 114 -16.51 -16.96 7.99
N ASP A 115 -15.52 -16.07 8.01
CA ASP A 115 -15.76 -14.64 8.24
C ASP A 115 -14.87 -13.78 7.32
N VAL A 116 -15.27 -12.52 7.15
CA VAL A 116 -14.53 -11.52 6.37
C VAL A 116 -13.97 -10.47 7.32
N ILE A 117 -12.65 -10.29 7.25
CA ILE A 117 -11.92 -9.24 7.98
C ILE A 117 -11.43 -8.21 6.98
N THR A 118 -11.78 -6.94 7.21
CA THR A 118 -11.27 -5.81 6.43
C THR A 118 -10.23 -5.05 7.26
N LEU A 119 -8.98 -5.08 6.83
CA LEU A 119 -7.89 -4.35 7.47
C LEU A 119 -7.66 -2.97 6.82
N PRO A 120 -7.41 -1.91 7.60
CA PRO A 120 -7.29 -1.89 9.06
C PRO A 120 -8.63 -1.71 9.81
N ARG A 121 -9.77 -1.64 9.12
CA ARG A 121 -11.09 -1.32 9.71
C ARG A 121 -11.50 -2.17 10.91
N ASN A 122 -11.14 -3.45 10.90
CA ASN A 122 -11.48 -4.39 11.98
C ASN A 122 -10.34 -4.61 12.99
N LEU A 123 -9.28 -3.78 12.93
CA LEU A 123 -8.21 -3.78 13.91
C LEU A 123 -8.58 -2.97 15.13
N SER A 124 -7.99 -3.35 16.27
CA SER A 124 -8.04 -2.56 17.49
C SER A 124 -6.78 -2.80 18.33
N ASN A 125 -6.46 -1.87 19.22
CA ASN A 125 -5.60 -2.21 20.36
C ASN A 125 -6.42 -3.07 21.34
N ARG A 126 -5.80 -4.05 21.99
CA ARG A 126 -6.50 -4.91 22.96
C ARG A 126 -7.30 -4.16 24.04
N LEU A 127 -6.83 -2.98 24.47
CA LEU A 127 -7.50 -2.16 25.49
C LEU A 127 -8.63 -1.26 24.95
N GLN A 128 -8.80 -1.22 23.63
CA GLN A 128 -9.82 -0.45 22.92
C GLN A 128 -10.79 -1.39 22.21
N TYR A 129 -11.00 -2.60 22.74
CA TYR A 129 -11.92 -3.58 22.15
C TYR A 129 -13.32 -2.99 21.98
N ASP A 130 -13.85 -3.07 20.76
CA ASP A 130 -15.24 -2.76 20.44
C ASP A 130 -15.88 -3.97 19.75
N PRO A 131 -16.88 -4.62 20.37
CA PRO A 131 -17.52 -5.81 19.81
C PRO A 131 -18.26 -5.57 18.48
N ALA A 132 -18.59 -4.32 18.15
CA ALA A 132 -19.27 -4.01 16.89
C ALA A 132 -18.33 -4.01 15.68
N THR A 133 -17.03 -3.77 15.90
CA THR A 133 -16.07 -3.50 14.82
C THR A 133 -14.81 -4.37 14.90
N THR A 134 -14.38 -4.74 16.09
CA THR A 134 -13.11 -5.42 16.33
C THR A 134 -13.22 -6.91 15.99
N LYS A 135 -12.36 -7.36 15.07
CA LYS A 135 -12.20 -8.79 14.75
C LYS A 135 -10.78 -9.29 14.95
N ALA A 136 -9.81 -8.37 15.00
CA ALA A 136 -8.43 -8.71 15.27
C ALA A 136 -7.76 -7.60 16.09
N PHE A 137 -6.79 -7.98 16.92
CA PHE A 137 -5.94 -7.05 17.65
C PHE A 137 -4.59 -6.90 16.98
N VAL A 138 -3.90 -5.80 17.29
CA VAL A 138 -2.49 -5.58 16.98
C VAL A 138 -1.71 -5.21 18.24
N ASP A 139 -0.38 -5.34 18.17
CA ASP A 139 0.52 -4.89 19.22
C ASP A 139 0.37 -3.37 19.48
N SER A 140 0.64 -2.93 20.72
CA SER A 140 0.63 -1.50 21.08
C SER A 140 1.65 -0.64 20.32
N THR A 141 2.56 -1.29 19.60
CA THR A 141 3.53 -0.63 18.70
C THR A 141 2.93 -0.24 17.36
N VAL A 142 1.73 -0.72 17.03
CA VAL A 142 1.00 -0.42 15.78
C VAL A 142 -0.18 0.52 16.04
N ILE A 143 -0.97 0.23 17.08
CA ILE A 143 -2.02 1.11 17.60
C ILE A 143 -1.79 1.20 19.10
N ASP A 144 -1.57 2.39 19.63
CA ASP A 144 -1.25 2.55 21.04
C ASP A 144 -2.44 2.22 21.97
N THR A 145 -2.21 2.28 23.28
CA THR A 145 -3.25 1.97 24.28
C THR A 145 -4.40 2.98 24.30
N MET A 146 -4.24 4.14 23.67
CA MET A 146 -5.29 5.15 23.50
C MET A 146 -6.06 4.97 22.18
N GLY A 147 -5.70 3.97 21.36
CA GLY A 147 -6.33 3.74 20.05
C GLY A 147 -5.78 4.62 18.95
N ILE A 148 -4.59 5.20 19.12
CA ILE A 148 -3.95 6.07 18.15
C ILE A 148 -2.96 5.24 17.31
N PRO A 149 -3.07 5.25 15.97
CA PRO A 149 -2.05 4.64 15.12
C PRO A 149 -0.65 5.17 15.38
N VAL A 150 0.29 4.25 15.51
CA VAL A 150 1.71 4.55 15.68
C VAL A 150 2.40 4.48 14.33
N LEU A 151 3.15 5.53 13.99
CA LEU A 151 3.92 5.60 12.75
C LEU A 151 5.07 4.58 12.80
N GLN A 152 5.09 3.68 11.83
CA GLN A 152 6.18 2.71 11.64
C GLN A 152 7.23 3.33 10.74
N HIS A 153 8.50 3.29 11.16
CA HIS A 153 9.61 3.83 10.38
C HIS A 153 10.61 2.74 10.06
N GLN A 154 10.93 2.55 8.78
CA GLN A 154 12.05 1.69 8.42
C GLN A 154 13.27 2.58 8.21
N ASN A 155 14.23 2.46 9.14
CA ASN A 155 15.60 2.93 9.03
C ASN A 155 15.82 4.43 8.71
N GLN A 156 16.93 4.96 9.22
CA GLN A 156 17.45 6.28 8.81
C GLN A 156 18.11 6.24 7.41
N ALA A 157 17.96 5.14 6.67
CA ALA A 157 18.64 4.87 5.41
C ALA A 157 17.74 5.10 4.19
N VAL A 158 18.33 5.61 3.11
CA VAL A 158 17.63 6.00 1.89
C VAL A 158 17.34 4.78 0.99
N PRO A 159 16.14 4.65 0.40
CA PRO A 159 15.00 5.58 0.47
C PRO A 159 14.24 5.43 1.79
N ASN A 160 13.76 6.56 2.32
CA ASN A 160 13.07 6.54 3.62
C ASN A 160 11.64 6.05 3.44
N GLU A 161 11.27 5.02 4.20
CA GLU A 161 9.97 4.37 4.15
C GLU A 161 9.24 4.50 5.47
N THR A 162 7.93 4.71 5.39
CA THR A 162 7.04 4.78 6.56
C THR A 162 5.73 4.09 6.26
N LEU A 163 5.13 3.50 7.29
CA LEU A 163 3.80 2.91 7.24
C LEU A 163 2.99 3.37 8.45
N THR A 164 1.75 3.78 8.24
CA THR A 164 0.83 4.12 9.32
C THR A 164 -0.58 3.69 8.96
N ILE A 165 -1.46 3.63 9.95
CA ILE A 165 -2.89 3.49 9.74
C ILE A 165 -3.51 4.90 9.71
N VAL A 166 -4.33 5.18 8.70
CA VAL A 166 -5.16 6.39 8.62
C VAL A 166 -6.38 6.19 9.52
N SER A 167 -6.66 7.17 10.36
CA SER A 167 -7.73 7.10 11.36
C SER A 167 -8.57 8.37 11.36
N GLU A 168 -9.87 8.21 11.53
CA GLU A 168 -10.85 9.28 11.80
C GLU A 168 -11.31 9.24 13.28
N GLY A 169 -10.67 8.42 14.10
CA GLY A 169 -11.02 8.17 15.51
C GLY A 169 -10.62 6.77 15.96
N VAL A 170 -10.72 6.53 17.27
CA VAL A 170 -10.49 5.21 17.87
C VAL A 170 -11.47 4.20 17.26
N ASN A 171 -10.95 3.06 16.80
CA ASN A 171 -11.71 2.01 16.09
C ASN A 171 -12.40 2.48 14.79
N ASN A 172 -12.05 3.66 14.26
CA ASN A 172 -12.43 4.12 12.93
C ASN A 172 -11.19 4.28 12.06
N TYR A 173 -10.59 3.14 11.71
CA TYR A 173 -9.39 3.05 10.89
C TYR A 173 -9.75 2.83 9.43
N THR A 174 -9.36 3.73 8.54
CA THR A 174 -9.87 3.75 7.17
C THR A 174 -8.97 2.99 6.20
N SER A 175 -7.65 3.20 6.23
CA SER A 175 -6.70 2.56 5.32
C SER A 175 -5.30 2.47 5.92
N PHE A 176 -4.47 1.61 5.35
CA PHE A 176 -3.02 1.70 5.52
C PHE A 176 -2.48 2.79 4.60
N GLU A 177 -1.53 3.57 5.08
CA GLU A 177 -0.76 4.54 4.31
C GLU A 177 0.72 4.15 4.32
N TYR A 178 1.16 3.61 3.19
CA TYR A 178 2.57 3.38 2.90
C TYR A 178 3.14 4.61 2.19
N THR A 179 4.28 5.12 2.64
CA THR A 179 4.99 6.23 1.99
C THR A 179 6.47 5.91 1.80
N VAL A 180 6.99 6.19 0.61
CA VAL A 180 8.43 6.12 0.31
C VAL A 180 8.91 7.43 -0.30
N SER A 181 10.05 7.93 0.19
CA SER A 181 10.70 9.13 -0.31
C SER A 181 11.99 8.77 -1.07
N ILE A 182 11.96 8.92 -2.40
CA ILE A 182 13.03 8.55 -3.33
C ILE A 182 13.77 9.80 -3.80
N PRO A 183 15.03 10.01 -3.40
CA PRO A 183 15.85 11.10 -3.96
C PRO A 183 16.03 10.98 -5.46
N TYR A 184 16.03 12.10 -6.18
CA TYR A 184 16.21 12.10 -7.64
C TYR A 184 17.56 11.53 -8.09
N SER A 185 18.55 11.52 -7.21
CA SER A 185 19.84 10.86 -7.45
C SER A 185 19.74 9.36 -7.66
N MET A 186 18.62 8.72 -7.28
CA MET A 186 18.37 7.29 -7.46
C MET A 186 17.67 6.96 -8.80
N PHE A 187 17.24 7.95 -9.57
CA PHE A 187 16.55 7.74 -10.84
C PHE A 187 17.54 7.46 -11.97
N GLU A 188 17.14 6.56 -12.86
CA GLU A 188 17.90 6.19 -14.05
C GLU A 188 17.05 6.40 -15.33
N PRO A 189 17.57 7.13 -16.34
CA PRO A 189 18.82 7.88 -16.32
C PRO A 189 18.79 9.03 -15.29
N LYS A 190 19.98 9.53 -14.90
CA LYS A 190 20.09 10.67 -13.97
C LYS A 190 19.32 11.87 -14.53
N ILE A 191 18.38 12.37 -13.76
CA ILE A 191 17.54 13.50 -14.16
C ILE A 191 18.38 14.78 -14.09
N LYS A 192 18.41 15.54 -15.18
CA LYS A 192 19.09 16.84 -15.21
C LYS A 192 18.30 17.86 -14.39
N HIS A 193 19.02 18.77 -13.73
CA HIS A 193 18.41 19.78 -12.88
C HIS A 193 17.39 20.66 -13.62
N CYS A 194 17.68 21.06 -14.86
CA CYS A 194 16.77 21.86 -15.67
C CYS A 194 15.42 21.17 -15.95
N TYR A 195 15.36 19.83 -15.95
CA TYR A 195 14.09 19.12 -16.12
C TYR A 195 13.24 19.10 -14.85
N LEU A 196 13.84 19.31 -13.68
CA LEU A 196 13.11 19.37 -12.40
C LEU A 196 12.37 20.70 -12.22
N GLU A 197 12.74 21.73 -12.98
CA GLU A 197 12.11 23.04 -13.00
C GLU A 197 11.06 23.18 -14.12
N ASP A 198 10.90 22.14 -14.95
CA ASP A 198 9.94 22.15 -16.04
C ASP A 198 8.51 22.09 -15.50
N PRO A 199 7.63 23.07 -15.83
CA PRO A 199 6.25 23.09 -15.36
C PRO A 199 5.40 21.93 -15.90
N GLY A 200 5.83 21.28 -16.98
CA GLY A 200 5.22 20.08 -17.54
C GLY A 200 5.68 18.78 -16.88
N LEU A 201 6.56 18.83 -15.87
CA LEU A 201 7.06 17.64 -15.19
C LEU A 201 5.92 16.92 -14.46
N GLN A 202 5.75 15.65 -14.80
CA GLN A 202 4.72 14.78 -14.24
C GLN A 202 5.34 13.47 -13.78
N SER A 203 4.74 12.90 -12.75
CA SER A 203 5.07 11.60 -12.21
C SER A 203 4.06 10.54 -12.62
N PHE A 204 4.53 9.32 -12.80
CA PHE A 204 3.68 8.16 -13.06
C PHE A 204 4.14 6.97 -12.22
N ILE A 205 3.25 6.49 -11.37
CA ILE A 205 3.48 5.35 -10.49
C ILE A 205 2.84 4.11 -11.10
N LEU A 206 3.61 3.03 -11.15
CA LEU A 206 3.17 1.70 -11.57
C LEU A 206 3.41 0.73 -10.42
N LEU A 207 2.34 0.07 -10.00
CA LEU A 207 2.37 -1.01 -9.02
C LEU A 207 2.30 -2.34 -9.77
N LYS A 208 3.23 -3.27 -9.48
CA LYS A 208 3.32 -4.56 -10.19
C LYS A 208 3.72 -5.69 -9.24
N CYS A 209 3.42 -6.93 -9.66
CA CYS A 209 3.89 -8.13 -8.96
C CYS A 209 3.48 -8.16 -7.48
N PHE A 210 2.25 -7.72 -7.17
CA PHE A 210 1.70 -7.84 -5.83
C PHE A 210 1.67 -9.31 -5.39
N ARG A 211 2.34 -9.60 -4.29
CA ARG A 211 2.37 -10.91 -3.64
C ARG A 211 2.05 -10.74 -2.17
N TYR A 212 1.52 -11.80 -1.58
CA TYR A 212 1.29 -11.87 -0.15
C TYR A 212 1.71 -13.24 0.36
N ASP A 213 2.14 -13.25 1.61
CA ASP A 213 2.44 -14.46 2.37
C ASP A 213 1.71 -14.35 3.71
N ILE A 214 1.17 -15.48 4.16
CA ILE A 214 0.34 -15.55 5.37
C ILE A 214 0.77 -16.80 6.14
N GLU A 215 1.10 -16.60 7.41
CA GLU A 215 1.45 -17.68 8.33
C GLU A 215 0.46 -17.67 9.50
N VAL A 216 -0.30 -18.76 9.63
CA VAL A 216 -1.19 -18.98 10.78
C VAL A 216 -0.40 -19.74 11.84
N LEU A 217 -0.29 -19.16 13.03
CA LEU A 217 0.50 -19.67 14.14
C LEU A 217 -0.43 -20.18 15.26
N ASP A 218 0.08 -20.28 16.48
CA ASP A 218 -0.66 -20.77 17.64
C ASP A 218 -1.75 -19.80 18.14
N THR A 219 -2.60 -20.34 19.01
CA THR A 219 -3.57 -19.54 19.76
C THR A 219 -2.92 -18.78 20.91
N PHE A 220 -3.48 -17.62 21.22
CA PHE A 220 -2.99 -16.73 22.26
C PHE A 220 -4.15 -16.07 23.01
N LEU A 221 -4.05 -16.04 24.33
CA LEU A 221 -5.03 -15.39 25.19
C LEU A 221 -4.69 -13.91 25.36
N VAL A 222 -5.49 -13.04 24.74
CA VAL A 222 -5.28 -11.58 24.79
C VAL A 222 -6.09 -11.00 25.94
N SER A 223 -5.44 -10.27 26.85
CA SER A 223 -6.16 -9.50 27.88
C SER A 223 -6.72 -8.21 27.29
N THR A 224 -8.04 -8.03 27.33
CA THR A 224 -8.76 -6.83 26.87
C THR A 224 -8.96 -5.82 28.00
N SER A 225 -8.92 -6.27 29.25
CA SER A 225 -8.98 -5.43 30.44
C SER A 225 -8.16 -6.05 31.58
N PRO A 226 -8.08 -5.45 32.78
CA PRO A 226 -7.44 -6.07 33.94
C PRO A 226 -8.08 -7.40 34.38
N THR A 227 -9.35 -7.63 34.04
CA THR A 227 -10.13 -8.79 34.50
C THR A 227 -10.57 -9.69 33.35
N GLU A 228 -10.63 -9.18 32.11
CA GLU A 228 -11.15 -9.91 30.96
C GLU A 228 -10.07 -10.24 29.94
N SER A 229 -10.28 -11.38 29.28
CA SER A 229 -9.46 -11.84 28.17
C SER A 229 -10.31 -12.50 27.09
N VAL A 230 -9.73 -12.69 25.91
CA VAL A 230 -10.36 -13.34 24.77
C VAL A 230 -9.35 -14.22 24.04
N TRP A 231 -9.79 -15.36 23.54
CA TRP A 231 -8.94 -16.25 22.77
C TRP A 231 -8.80 -15.78 21.33
N THR A 232 -7.57 -15.79 20.86
CA THR A 232 -7.22 -15.35 19.51
C THR A 232 -6.29 -16.36 18.85
N THR A 233 -6.17 -16.29 17.53
CA THR A 233 -5.14 -16.99 16.74
C THR A 233 -4.15 -15.97 16.21
N ILE A 234 -2.86 -16.23 16.40
CA ILE A 234 -1.79 -15.36 15.90
C ILE A 234 -1.67 -15.59 14.39
N VAL A 235 -1.65 -14.51 13.62
CA VAL A 235 -1.40 -14.57 12.18
C VAL A 235 -0.39 -13.51 11.78
N GLU A 236 0.59 -13.90 10.97
CA GLU A 236 1.56 -13.00 10.37
C GLU A 236 1.24 -12.80 8.89
N ILE A 237 1.26 -11.54 8.45
CA ILE A 237 0.93 -11.15 7.08
C ILE A 237 2.08 -10.32 6.53
N THR A 238 2.53 -10.69 5.34
CA THR A 238 3.52 -9.93 4.58
C THR A 238 2.96 -9.63 3.20
N THR A 239 3.03 -8.37 2.75
CA THR A 239 2.66 -7.99 1.38
C THR A 239 3.83 -7.31 0.69
N THR A 240 4.21 -7.82 -0.48
CA THR A 240 5.31 -7.28 -1.28
C THR A 240 4.83 -6.85 -2.65
N GLU A 241 5.44 -5.79 -3.18
CA GLU A 241 5.09 -5.25 -4.49
C GLU A 241 6.26 -4.52 -5.15
N ASP A 242 6.32 -4.53 -6.48
CA ASP A 242 7.21 -3.66 -7.23
C ASP A 242 6.58 -2.27 -7.37
N ILE A 243 7.26 -1.25 -6.85
CA ILE A 243 6.88 0.15 -7.00
C ILE A 243 7.80 0.79 -8.05
N ILE A 244 7.22 1.13 -9.19
CA ILE A 244 7.94 1.77 -10.29
C ILE A 244 7.51 3.22 -10.37
N ASP A 245 8.45 4.13 -10.17
CA ASP A 245 8.23 5.56 -10.35
C ASP A 245 8.90 6.06 -11.61
N LYS A 246 8.16 6.82 -12.42
CA LYS A 246 8.64 7.43 -13.65
C LYS A 246 8.37 8.92 -13.60
N LEU A 247 9.40 9.71 -13.87
CA LEU A 247 9.28 11.15 -14.05
C LEU A 247 9.43 11.45 -15.53
N GLY A 248 8.53 12.27 -16.06
CA GLY A 248 8.50 12.60 -17.48
C GLY A 248 7.82 13.93 -17.77
N ILE A 249 8.01 14.41 -18.98
CA ILE A 249 7.36 15.61 -19.51
C ILE A 249 6.54 15.23 -20.73
N ASP A 250 5.44 15.95 -20.94
CA ASP A 250 4.67 15.81 -22.17
C ASP A 250 5.52 16.30 -23.35
N GLN A 251 5.49 15.53 -24.44
CA GLN A 251 6.10 15.91 -25.71
C GLN A 251 5.12 15.65 -26.84
N ASP A 252 4.99 16.65 -27.71
CA ASP A 252 4.23 16.53 -28.94
C ASP A 252 5.11 15.83 -29.97
N ILE A 253 4.70 14.63 -30.39
CA ILE A 253 5.34 13.92 -31.48
C ILE A 253 4.51 14.16 -32.73
N ILE A 254 5.01 15.01 -33.62
CA ILE A 254 4.39 15.25 -34.92
C ILE A 254 4.93 14.24 -35.91
N VAL A 255 4.09 13.27 -36.30
CA VAL A 255 4.41 12.31 -37.35
C VAL A 255 3.74 12.75 -38.65
N TYR A 256 4.54 13.07 -39.66
CA TYR A 256 4.04 13.29 -41.02
C TYR A 256 4.07 11.95 -41.77
N GLY A 257 2.91 11.46 -42.21
CA GLY A 257 2.80 10.19 -42.92
C GLY A 257 1.59 10.12 -43.85
N LYS A 258 1.64 9.19 -44.81
CA LYS A 258 0.52 8.84 -45.69
C LYS A 258 -0.05 7.50 -45.19
N PRO A 259 -1.28 7.44 -44.63
CA PRO A 259 -1.87 6.17 -44.23
C PRO A 259 -2.08 5.30 -45.47
N GLU A 260 -1.60 4.05 -45.42
CA GLU A 260 -1.98 3.03 -46.40
C GLU A 260 -3.43 2.62 -46.11
N ASP A 261 -4.30 2.98 -47.05
CA ASP A 261 -5.69 2.55 -47.20
C ASP A 261 -6.71 2.95 -46.13
N TYR A 262 -7.31 4.13 -46.31
CA TYR A 262 -8.68 4.41 -45.87
C TYR A 262 -9.63 4.33 -47.07
N CYS A 263 -9.96 3.12 -47.53
CA CYS A 263 -11.03 2.93 -48.51
C CYS A 263 -12.39 2.92 -47.80
N CYS A 264 -13.05 4.08 -47.70
CA CYS A 264 -14.50 4.09 -47.54
C CYS A 264 -15.13 3.69 -48.89
N LYS A 265 -15.70 2.48 -48.97
CA LYS A 265 -16.55 2.09 -50.10
C LYS A 265 -17.86 2.90 -50.02
N HIS A 266 -18.18 3.58 -51.12
CA HIS A 266 -19.43 4.31 -51.34
C HIS A 266 -20.66 3.40 -51.22
#